data_AF-A0A0Q9NQD4-F1
#
_entry.id   AF-A0A0Q9NQD4-F1
#
_cell.length_a   1.000
_cell.length_b   1.000
_cell.length_c   1.000
_cell.angle_alpha   90.00
_cell.angle_beta   90.00
_cell.angle_gamma   90.00
#
_symmetry.space_group_name_H-M   'P 1'
#
loop_
_entity.id
_entity.type
_entity.pdbx_description
1 polymer ?
#
loop_
_entity_poly.entity_id
_entity_poly.type
_entity_poly.pdbx_seq_one_letter_code
_entity_poly.pdbx_strand_id
1 'polypeptide(L)'
;MDINDIAAKAAAKIDAARDAKVNAVKQAAASGVEVQEAAQLLSAAEQKYAKDYQAALRADWTESDLRGFGLDAPAKKAGGRPRGRKTTQESAPVAGVSE
;
A
#
# COMPACT_ATOMS: atom_id res chain seq x y z
N MET A 1 -8.52 21.78 -49.57
CA MET A 1 -8.61 21.54 -48.12
C MET A 1 -8.66 22.90 -47.47
N ASP A 2 -9.76 23.23 -46.83
CA ASP A 2 -9.97 24.55 -46.25
C ASP A 2 -9.38 24.65 -44.82
N ILE A 3 -9.34 25.86 -44.28
CA ILE A 3 -8.79 26.11 -42.94
C ILE A 3 -9.60 25.44 -41.83
N ASN A 4 -10.92 25.27 -42.02
CA ASN A 4 -11.80 24.58 -41.07
C ASN A 4 -11.54 23.07 -41.09
N ASP A 5 -11.28 22.47 -42.25
CA ASP A 5 -10.88 21.06 -42.38
C ASP A 5 -9.58 20.77 -41.62
N ILE A 6 -8.60 21.69 -41.69
CA ILE A 6 -7.31 21.57 -40.99
C ILE A 6 -7.54 21.68 -39.48
N ALA A 7 -8.33 22.67 -39.04
CA ALA A 7 -8.66 22.86 -37.64
C ALA A 7 -9.40 21.65 -37.04
N ALA A 8 -10.37 21.09 -37.77
CA ALA A 8 -11.12 19.91 -37.36
C ALA A 8 -10.21 18.68 -37.20
N LYS A 9 -9.28 18.44 -38.14
CA LYS A 9 -8.31 17.34 -38.03
C LYS A 9 -7.33 17.53 -36.87
N ALA A 10 -6.88 18.77 -36.63
CA ALA A 10 -6.01 19.06 -35.51
C ALA A 10 -6.71 18.82 -34.16
N ALA A 11 -7.96 19.27 -34.02
CA ALA A 11 -8.79 19.04 -32.83
C ALA A 11 -8.99 17.53 -32.57
N ALA A 12 -9.42 16.78 -33.59
CA ALA A 12 -9.62 15.33 -33.46
C ALA A 12 -8.34 14.59 -33.02
N LYS A 13 -7.17 15.03 -33.50
CA LYS A 13 -5.88 14.44 -33.08
C LYS A 13 -5.56 14.74 -31.61
N ILE A 14 -5.85 15.96 -31.15
CA ILE A 14 -5.66 16.35 -29.75
C ILE A 14 -6.62 15.56 -28.85
N ASP A 15 -7.88 15.44 -29.23
CA ASP A 15 -8.89 14.71 -28.46
C ASP A 15 -8.53 13.23 -28.35
N ALA A 16 -8.12 12.59 -29.45
CA ALA A 16 -7.66 11.20 -29.42
C ALA A 16 -6.44 11.01 -28.48
N ALA A 17 -5.49 11.94 -28.49
CA ALA A 17 -4.33 11.89 -27.60
C ALA A 17 -4.72 12.13 -26.13
N ARG A 18 -5.70 13.00 -25.88
CA ARG A 18 -6.25 13.24 -24.55
C ARG A 18 -6.97 12.00 -24.03
N ASP A 19 -7.82 11.38 -24.84
CA ASP A 19 -8.57 10.19 -24.46
C ASP A 19 -7.65 9.02 -24.13
N ALA A 20 -6.58 8.82 -24.93
CA ALA A 20 -5.58 7.80 -24.64
C ALA A 20 -4.91 8.04 -23.26
N LYS A 21 -4.53 9.28 -22.95
CA LYS A 21 -3.93 9.64 -21.65
C LYS A 21 -4.91 9.44 -20.50
N VAL A 22 -6.17 9.88 -20.67
CA VAL A 22 -7.21 9.72 -19.64
C VAL A 22 -7.49 8.24 -19.40
N ASN A 23 -7.58 7.43 -20.45
CA ASN A 23 -7.79 6.00 -20.32
C ASN A 23 -6.62 5.31 -19.62
N ALA A 24 -5.37 5.68 -19.93
CA ALA A 24 -4.20 5.16 -19.21
C ALA A 24 -4.26 5.47 -17.71
N VAL A 25 -4.65 6.69 -17.33
CA VAL A 25 -4.83 7.07 -15.92
C VAL A 25 -5.96 6.28 -15.26
N LYS A 26 -7.10 6.08 -15.94
CA LYS A 26 -8.21 5.27 -15.43
C LYS A 26 -7.79 3.82 -15.17
N GLN A 27 -7.05 3.22 -16.10
CA GLN A 27 -6.55 1.86 -15.95
C GLN A 27 -5.54 1.76 -14.80
N ALA A 28 -4.62 2.72 -14.69
CA ALA A 28 -3.69 2.78 -13.57
C ALA A 28 -4.44 2.91 -12.23
N ALA A 29 -5.45 3.78 -12.15
CA ALA A 29 -6.28 3.93 -10.96
C ALA A 29 -7.03 2.64 -10.59
N ALA A 30 -7.63 1.96 -11.57
CA ALA A 30 -8.31 0.69 -11.36
C ALA A 30 -7.34 -0.38 -10.81
N SER A 31 -6.20 -0.57 -11.47
CA SER A 31 -5.17 -1.51 -10.99
C SER A 31 -4.61 -1.12 -9.62
N GLY A 32 -4.55 0.17 -9.30
CA GLY A 32 -4.15 0.67 -7.99
C GLY A 32 -5.14 0.27 -6.88
N VAL A 33 -6.44 0.28 -7.16
CA VAL A 33 -7.48 -0.20 -6.23
C VAL A 33 -7.33 -1.71 -6.02
N GLU A 34 -7.16 -2.49 -7.08
CA GLU A 34 -6.94 -3.95 -6.99
C GLU A 34 -5.71 -4.29 -6.14
N VAL A 35 -4.61 -3.57 -6.30
CA VAL A 35 -3.40 -3.74 -5.48
C VAL A 35 -3.68 -3.43 -4.01
N GLN A 36 -4.44 -2.36 -3.71
CA GLN A 36 -4.78 -2.01 -2.33
C GLN A 36 -5.68 -3.08 -1.69
N GLU A 37 -6.68 -3.57 -2.41
CA GLU A 37 -7.56 -4.64 -1.94
C GLU A 37 -6.79 -5.93 -1.67
N ALA A 38 -5.93 -6.34 -2.61
CA ALA A 38 -5.06 -7.51 -2.44
C ALA A 38 -4.13 -7.35 -1.24
N ALA A 39 -3.57 -6.15 -1.01
CA ALA A 39 -2.72 -5.88 0.15
C ALA A 39 -3.49 -5.99 1.47
N GLN A 40 -4.76 -5.59 1.51
CA GLN A 40 -5.60 -5.74 2.70
C GLN A 40 -5.94 -7.20 2.97
N LEU A 41 -6.29 -7.97 1.93
CA LEU A 41 -6.55 -9.41 2.04
C LEU A 41 -5.28 -10.15 2.50
N LEU A 42 -4.13 -9.82 1.92
CA LEU A 42 -2.84 -10.38 2.34
C LEU A 42 -2.55 -10.05 3.80
N SER A 43 -2.72 -8.79 4.22
CA SER A 43 -2.51 -8.38 5.61
C SER A 43 -3.40 -9.16 6.58
N ALA A 44 -4.67 -9.37 6.24
CA ALA A 44 -5.59 -10.16 7.06
C ALA A 44 -5.18 -11.63 7.13
N ALA A 45 -4.77 -12.22 6.01
CA ALA A 45 -4.28 -13.60 5.93
C ALA A 45 -2.98 -13.79 6.73
N GLU A 46 -2.02 -12.86 6.61
CA GLU A 46 -0.77 -12.84 7.38
C GLU A 46 -1.04 -12.79 8.89
N GLN A 47 -1.97 -11.92 9.33
CA GLN A 47 -2.34 -11.83 10.74
C GLN A 47 -2.98 -13.11 11.26
N LYS A 48 -3.87 -13.73 10.47
CA LYS A 48 -4.48 -15.01 10.82
C LYS A 48 -3.43 -16.11 10.92
N TYR A 49 -2.57 -16.23 9.91
CA TYR A 49 -1.49 -17.21 9.89
C TYR A 49 -0.56 -17.06 11.10
N ALA A 50 -0.21 -15.82 11.45
CA ALA A 50 0.63 -15.57 12.61
C ALA A 50 -0.03 -16.02 13.92
N LYS A 51 -1.34 -15.83 14.09
CA LYS A 51 -2.08 -16.32 15.26
C LYS A 51 -2.11 -17.84 15.31
N ASP A 52 -2.41 -18.49 14.18
CA ASP A 52 -2.51 -19.95 14.09
C ASP A 52 -1.15 -20.62 14.32
N TYR A 53 -0.07 -20.07 13.75
CA TYR A 53 1.30 -20.54 13.99
C TYR A 53 1.68 -20.43 15.48
N GLN A 54 1.34 -19.31 16.13
CA GLN A 54 1.57 -19.15 17.57
C GLN A 54 0.70 -20.09 18.42
N ALA A 55 -0.51 -20.42 17.98
CA ALA A 55 -1.34 -21.42 18.65
C ALA A 55 -0.71 -22.82 18.57
N ALA A 56 -0.13 -23.18 17.42
CA ALA A 56 0.62 -24.43 17.27
C ALA A 56 1.82 -24.49 18.23
N LEU A 57 2.61 -23.41 18.33
CA LEU A 57 3.72 -23.35 19.29
C LEU A 57 3.27 -23.48 20.76
N ARG A 58 2.08 -22.98 21.10
CA ARG A 58 1.49 -23.15 22.44
C ARG A 58 0.94 -24.55 22.69
N ALA A 59 0.69 -25.31 21.64
CA ALA A 59 0.29 -26.71 21.71
C ALA A 59 1.51 -27.65 21.63
N ASP A 60 2.65 -27.18 22.14
CA ASP A 60 3.92 -27.92 22.25
C ASP A 60 4.57 -28.36 20.93
N TRP A 61 4.15 -27.81 19.77
CA TRP A 61 4.88 -27.97 18.52
C TRP A 61 6.11 -27.07 18.49
N THR A 62 7.24 -27.58 18.00
CA THR A 62 8.44 -26.77 17.80
C THR A 62 8.43 -26.10 16.43
N GLU A 63 9.22 -25.02 16.27
CA GLU A 63 9.42 -24.40 14.95
C GLU A 63 10.01 -25.38 13.91
N SER A 64 10.82 -26.34 14.36
CA SER A 64 11.39 -27.38 13.49
C SER A 64 10.32 -28.35 13.00
N ASP A 65 9.36 -28.74 13.85
CA ASP A 65 8.25 -29.61 13.45
C ASP A 65 7.38 -28.91 12.41
N LEU A 66 7.04 -27.65 12.65
CA LEU A 66 6.25 -26.83 11.74
C LEU A 66 6.96 -26.65 10.39
N ARG A 67 8.27 -26.38 10.40
CA ARG A 67 9.08 -26.35 9.17
C ARG A 67 9.12 -27.71 8.47
N GLY A 68 9.14 -28.80 9.22
CA GLY A 68 9.03 -30.16 8.69
C GLY A 68 7.73 -30.40 7.91
N PHE A 69 6.65 -29.70 8.26
CA PHE A 69 5.39 -29.68 7.51
C PHE A 69 5.32 -28.62 6.40
N GLY A 70 6.40 -27.87 6.16
CA GLY A 70 6.45 -26.78 5.19
C GLY A 70 5.79 -25.48 5.68
N LEU A 71 5.56 -25.34 6.99
CA LEU A 71 5.04 -24.13 7.60
C LEU A 71 6.20 -23.25 8.07
N ASP A 72 6.51 -22.21 7.30
CA ASP A 72 7.54 -21.24 7.67
C ASP A 72 7.03 -20.23 8.72
N ALA A 73 7.97 -19.71 9.51
CA ALA A 73 7.65 -18.70 10.50
C ALA A 73 7.03 -17.46 9.84
N PRO A 74 5.93 -16.91 10.40
CA PRO A 74 5.30 -15.71 9.88
C PRO A 74 6.29 -14.54 9.83
N ALA A 75 6.37 -13.85 8.68
CA ALA A 75 7.27 -12.71 8.49
C ALA A 75 7.02 -11.57 9.50
N LYS A 76 5.78 -11.42 9.95
CA LYS A 76 5.38 -10.49 11.01
C LYS A 76 4.89 -11.27 12.22
N LYS A 77 5.47 -10.99 13.39
CA LYS A 77 5.03 -11.58 14.67
C LYS A 77 3.57 -11.19 14.94
N ALA A 78 2.77 -12.13 15.44
CA ALA A 78 1.30 -12.04 15.63
C ALA A 78 0.77 -10.94 16.58
N GLY A 79 1.61 -9.98 17.00
CA GLY A 79 1.23 -9.00 18.03
C GLY A 79 2.34 -8.03 18.40
N GLY A 80 3.22 -7.66 17.47
CA GLY A 80 4.14 -6.54 17.70
C GLY A 80 3.41 -5.22 17.46
N ARG A 81 2.88 -4.60 18.52
CA ARG A 81 2.40 -3.20 18.47
C ARG A 81 3.46 -2.36 17.74
N PRO A 82 3.12 -1.56 16.72
CA PRO A 82 4.08 -0.66 16.10
C PRO A 82 4.72 0.16 17.22
N ARG A 83 6.04 0.09 17.38
CA ARG A 83 6.76 0.98 18.30
C ARG A 83 6.48 2.39 17.79
N GLY A 84 5.55 3.07 18.46
CA GLY A 84 5.11 4.40 18.10
C GLY A 84 6.33 5.29 17.87
N ARG A 85 6.40 5.88 16.68
CA ARG A 85 7.33 6.94 16.36
C ARG A 85 7.13 8.03 17.41
N LYS A 86 8.11 8.23 18.30
CA LYS A 86 8.12 9.36 19.22
C LYS A 86 8.08 10.62 18.35
N THR A 87 6.93 11.28 18.28
CA THR A 87 6.84 12.67 17.85
C THR A 87 7.61 13.48 18.88
N THR A 88 8.82 13.89 18.51
CA THR A 88 9.58 14.91 19.22
C THR A 88 8.67 16.13 19.34
N GLN A 89 8.27 16.46 20.57
CA GLN A 89 7.61 17.73 20.86
C GLN A 89 8.61 18.83 20.54
N GLU A 90 8.30 19.60 19.49
CA GLU A 90 9.00 20.82 19.15
C GLU A 90 8.73 21.84 20.26
N SER A 91 9.72 22.04 21.14
CA SER A 91 9.69 23.09 22.14
C SER A 91 9.81 24.44 21.41
N ALA A 92 8.70 25.19 21.36
CA ALA A 92 8.71 26.58 20.93
C ALA A 92 9.65 27.39 21.85
N PRO A 93 10.51 28.28 21.30
CA PRO A 93 11.33 29.15 22.12
C PRO A 93 10.43 30.21 22.77
N VAL A 94 10.49 30.27 24.10
CA VAL A 94 10.02 31.39 24.90
C VAL A 94 10.75 32.65 24.44
N ALA A 95 10.00 33.60 23.84
CA ALA A 95 10.50 34.93 23.55
C ALA A 95 10.76 35.64 24.89
N GLY A 96 12.05 35.75 25.22
CA GLY A 96 12.56 36.52 26.35
C GLY A 96 12.39 38.03 26.12
N VAL A 97 12.02 38.68 27.20
CA VAL A 97 11.81 40.11 27.45
C VAL A 97 13.15 40.89 27.56
N SER A 98 13.09 42.21 27.26
CA SER A 98 14.04 43.30 27.55
C SER A 98 15.29 43.41 26.66
N GLU A 99 15.77 44.58 26.22
CA GLU A 99 15.84 45.94 26.81
C GLU A 99 15.71 47.05 25.75
#